data_AF-A0A5P1X4W5-F1
#
_entry.id   AF-A0A5P1X4W5-F1
#
_cell.length_a   1.000
_cell.length_b   1.000
_cell.length_c   1.000
_cell.angle_alpha   90.00
_cell.angle_beta   90.00
_cell.angle_gamma   90.00
#
_symmetry.space_group_name_H-M   'P 1'
#
loop_
_entity.id
_entity.type
_entity.pdbx_description
1 polymer ?
#
loop_
_entity_poly.entity_id
_entity_poly.type
_entity_poly.pdbx_seq_one_letter_code
_entity_poly.pdbx_strand_id
1 'polypeptide(L)'
;MLSYPRTDCAYITNEEFEYLVANLTKYLGLVSKRVALTNTTPNKRYVNGKKVEEHYAIIMTKVVPTKNQLAALPKLQQQVYDLVLRTTLAMFADPYEYEETTIITQVGDANFKATGKVPTKQGWQALFDENKADQQAAATLPLVHQGDQVQVNLQTPQKETTPPVPFTEGTLITAMKTAGKTLDERMKALDTCVVVRMPLTRVRMIYPSVLQRSFEQS
;
A
#
# COMPACT_ATOMS: atom_id res chain seq x y z
N MET A 1 6.14 -11.07 -18.97
CA MET A 1 6.86 -10.09 -18.11
C MET A 1 6.15 -9.98 -16.77
N LEU A 2 4.84 -9.74 -16.76
CA LEU A 2 3.98 -9.78 -15.56
C LEU A 2 2.95 -10.91 -15.66
N SER A 3 2.44 -11.38 -14.53
CA SER A 3 1.34 -12.35 -14.47
C SER A 3 -0.01 -11.72 -14.87
N TYR A 4 -1.07 -12.54 -14.89
CA TYR A 4 -2.38 -12.14 -15.38
C TYR A 4 -2.93 -10.92 -14.61
N PRO A 5 -3.27 -9.81 -15.30
CA PRO A 5 -3.54 -8.52 -14.65
C PRO A 5 -4.96 -8.37 -14.07
N ARG A 6 -5.85 -9.35 -14.28
CA ARG A 6 -7.21 -9.33 -13.72
C ARG A 6 -7.32 -10.35 -12.60
N THR A 7 -6.95 -9.90 -11.41
CA THR A 7 -6.95 -10.71 -10.21
C THR A 7 -7.32 -9.83 -9.03
N ASP A 8 -8.18 -10.33 -8.15
CA ASP A 8 -8.45 -9.73 -6.84
C ASP A 8 -7.70 -10.47 -5.71
N CYS A 9 -6.90 -11.48 -6.07
CA CYS A 9 -6.12 -12.26 -5.12
C CYS A 9 -4.81 -11.53 -4.77
N ALA A 10 -4.51 -11.48 -3.46
CA ALA A 10 -3.25 -10.95 -2.93
C ALA A 10 -2.23 -12.05 -2.57
N TYR A 11 -2.53 -13.30 -2.89
CA TYR A 11 -1.72 -14.47 -2.54
C TYR A 11 -1.10 -15.12 -3.79
N ILE A 12 0.01 -15.83 -3.58
CA ILE A 12 0.68 -16.67 -4.56
C ILE A 12 0.77 -18.11 -4.04
N THR A 13 0.99 -19.08 -4.92
CA THR A 13 1.24 -20.47 -4.50
C THR A 13 2.74 -20.69 -4.26
N ASN A 14 3.10 -21.89 -3.79
CA ASN A 14 4.50 -22.26 -3.59
C ASN A 14 5.26 -22.32 -4.91
N GLU A 15 4.61 -22.75 -6.00
CA GLU A 15 5.26 -22.86 -7.31
C GLU A 15 5.73 -21.50 -7.83
N GLU A 16 4.91 -20.46 -7.64
CA GLU A 16 5.33 -19.11 -8.02
C GLU A 16 6.48 -18.61 -7.17
N PHE A 17 6.41 -18.86 -5.86
CA PHE A 17 7.44 -18.44 -4.93
C PHE A 17 8.80 -19.07 -5.28
N GLU A 18 8.84 -20.36 -5.60
CA GLU A 18 10.07 -21.08 -5.97
C GLU A 18 10.75 -20.49 -7.20
N TYR A 19 10.01 -20.20 -8.28
CA TYR A 19 10.63 -19.63 -9.47
C TYR A 19 11.06 -18.17 -9.25
N LEU A 20 10.37 -17.43 -8.38
CA LEU A 20 10.76 -16.08 -8.02
C LEU A 20 12.10 -16.11 -7.29
N VAL A 21 12.26 -17.01 -6.32
CA VAL A 21 13.53 -17.25 -5.61
C VAL A 21 14.65 -17.56 -6.61
N ALA A 22 14.41 -18.48 -7.55
CA ALA A 22 15.40 -18.88 -8.55
C ALA A 22 15.84 -17.74 -9.49
N ASN A 23 15.02 -16.68 -9.65
CA ASN A 23 15.32 -15.54 -10.53
C ASN A 23 15.64 -14.24 -9.77
N LEU A 24 15.76 -14.27 -8.44
CA LEU A 24 16.00 -13.09 -7.60
C LEU A 24 17.20 -12.24 -8.07
N THR A 25 18.32 -12.87 -8.39
CA THR A 25 19.53 -12.16 -8.85
C THR A 25 19.28 -11.37 -10.13
N LYS A 26 18.47 -11.92 -11.05
CA LYS A 26 18.12 -11.25 -12.30
C LYS A 26 17.21 -10.05 -12.03
N TYR A 27 16.20 -10.22 -11.18
CA TYR A 27 15.30 -9.14 -10.78
C TYR A 27 16.03 -8.00 -10.06
N LEU A 28 16.97 -8.33 -9.15
CA LEU A 28 17.78 -7.35 -8.46
C LEU A 28 18.65 -6.54 -9.43
N GLY A 29 19.13 -7.16 -10.51
CA GLY A 29 19.89 -6.48 -11.56
C GLY A 29 19.10 -5.44 -12.36
N LEU A 30 17.76 -5.45 -12.27
CA LEU A 30 16.85 -4.51 -12.92
C LEU A 30 16.47 -3.33 -12.03
N VAL A 31 16.68 -3.42 -10.71
CA VAL A 31 16.36 -2.35 -9.75
C VAL A 31 17.59 -1.49 -9.51
N SER A 32 17.39 -0.17 -9.46
CA SER A 32 18.47 0.79 -9.20
C SER A 32 18.97 0.75 -7.75
N LYS A 33 18.08 0.48 -6.79
CA LYS A 33 18.40 0.36 -5.36
C LYS A 33 18.67 -1.09 -4.98
N ARG A 34 19.80 -1.32 -4.30
CA ARG A 34 20.13 -2.62 -3.72
C ARG A 34 19.53 -2.73 -2.32
N VAL A 35 18.78 -3.80 -2.08
CA VAL A 35 18.21 -4.15 -0.78
C VAL A 35 18.61 -5.59 -0.47
N ALA A 36 18.87 -5.90 0.79
CA ALA A 36 19.13 -7.26 1.23
C ALA A 36 17.85 -8.09 1.09
N LEU A 37 17.93 -9.18 0.33
CA LEU A 37 16.82 -10.10 0.09
C LEU A 37 17.11 -11.42 0.82
N THR A 38 16.93 -11.40 2.14
CA THR A 38 17.26 -12.49 3.07
C THR A 38 16.14 -13.52 3.19
N ASN A 39 14.89 -13.12 2.91
CA ASN A 39 13.70 -13.92 3.16
C ASN A 39 13.37 -14.81 1.96
N THR A 40 14.03 -15.96 1.85
CA THR A 40 13.80 -16.97 0.80
C THR A 40 12.90 -18.12 1.23
N THR A 41 12.25 -18.00 2.39
CA THR A 41 11.30 -19.00 2.89
C THR A 41 9.85 -18.53 2.70
N PRO A 42 8.92 -19.42 2.32
CA PRO A 42 7.55 -19.04 2.04
C PRO A 42 6.81 -18.62 3.32
N ASN A 43 6.25 -17.41 3.33
CA ASN A 43 5.45 -16.89 4.44
C ASN A 43 3.95 -16.94 4.09
N LYS A 44 3.14 -17.50 4.99
CA LYS A 44 1.66 -17.64 4.83
C LYS A 44 0.92 -16.31 4.60
N ARG A 45 1.54 -15.17 4.91
CA ARG A 45 0.97 -13.83 4.66
C ARG A 45 0.77 -13.56 3.17
N TYR A 46 1.65 -14.08 2.32
CA TYR A 46 1.60 -13.86 0.86
C TYR A 46 1.71 -15.17 0.06
N VAL A 47 2.31 -16.23 0.59
CA VAL A 47 2.33 -17.58 -0.02
C VAL A 47 1.24 -18.44 0.61
N ASN A 48 0.09 -18.55 -0.05
CA ASN A 48 -1.00 -19.40 0.42
C ASN A 48 -1.87 -19.88 -0.74
N GLY A 49 -1.54 -21.04 -1.31
CA GLY A 49 -2.29 -21.63 -2.42
C GLY A 49 -3.75 -21.93 -2.10
N LYS A 50 -4.15 -22.09 -0.83
CA LYS A 50 -5.55 -22.32 -0.46
C LYS A 50 -6.43 -21.07 -0.59
N LYS A 51 -5.80 -19.88 -0.63
CA LYS A 51 -6.47 -18.59 -0.80
C LYS A 51 -6.36 -18.08 -2.24
N VAL A 52 -5.70 -18.84 -3.11
CA VAL A 52 -5.65 -18.56 -4.54
C VAL A 52 -6.87 -19.23 -5.17
N GLU A 53 -7.71 -18.43 -5.83
CA GLU A 53 -8.85 -18.91 -6.62
C GLU A 53 -8.37 -19.21 -8.05
N GLU A 54 -8.94 -18.55 -9.06
CA GLU A 54 -8.59 -18.75 -10.47
C GLU A 54 -7.25 -18.09 -10.85
N HIS A 55 -6.90 -16.99 -10.17
CA HIS A 55 -5.69 -16.21 -10.45
C HIS A 55 -4.97 -15.84 -9.15
N TYR A 56 -3.65 -15.93 -9.17
CA TYR A 56 -2.77 -15.46 -8.09
C TYR A 56 -2.50 -13.95 -8.24
N ALA A 57 -1.75 -13.37 -7.30
CA ALA A 57 -1.40 -11.96 -7.31
C ALA A 57 -0.62 -11.53 -8.58
N ILE A 58 -0.67 -10.23 -8.90
CA ILE A 58 0.15 -9.67 -9.98
C ILE A 58 1.61 -9.65 -9.54
N ILE A 59 2.45 -10.51 -10.14
CA ILE A 59 3.87 -10.68 -9.81
C ILE A 59 4.71 -10.82 -11.08
N MET A 60 6.03 -10.83 -10.91
CA MET A 60 6.98 -11.10 -11.98
C MET A 60 6.85 -12.53 -12.51
N THR A 61 7.02 -12.71 -13.82
CA THR A 61 7.02 -14.04 -14.47
C THR A 61 8.44 -14.62 -14.56
N LYS A 62 8.53 -15.94 -14.80
CA LYS A 62 9.79 -16.67 -15.11
C LYS A 62 10.62 -16.02 -16.24
N VAL A 63 9.94 -15.39 -17.20
CA VAL A 63 10.58 -14.65 -18.30
C VAL A 63 10.97 -13.25 -17.81
N VAL A 64 12.26 -13.09 -17.51
CA VAL A 64 12.85 -11.81 -17.08
C VAL A 64 13.37 -11.04 -18.31
N PRO A 65 12.86 -9.83 -18.59
CA PRO A 65 13.33 -9.02 -19.70
C PRO A 65 14.74 -8.47 -19.46
N THR A 66 15.45 -8.18 -20.55
CA THR A 66 16.72 -7.44 -20.49
C THR A 66 16.49 -5.95 -20.28
N LYS A 67 17.52 -5.22 -19.82
CA LYS A 67 17.45 -3.75 -19.65
C LYS A 67 17.06 -3.03 -20.94
N ASN A 68 17.55 -3.51 -22.10
CA ASN A 68 17.22 -2.93 -23.40
C ASN A 68 15.75 -3.14 -23.76
N GLN A 69 15.18 -4.31 -23.45
CA GLN A 69 13.75 -4.57 -23.67
C GLN A 69 12.87 -3.69 -22.79
N LEU A 70 13.28 -3.43 -21.54
CA LEU A 70 12.57 -2.49 -20.67
C LEU A 70 12.67 -1.05 -21.15
N ALA A 71 13.86 -0.62 -21.59
CA ALA A 71 14.07 0.73 -22.12
C ALA A 71 13.25 1.01 -23.39
N ALA A 72 12.95 -0.03 -24.18
CA ALA A 72 12.11 0.07 -25.38
C ALA A 72 10.61 0.21 -25.08
N LEU A 73 10.16 -0.04 -23.85
CA LEU A 73 8.75 0.09 -23.49
C LEU A 73 8.35 1.57 -23.34
N PRO A 74 7.07 1.92 -23.54
CA PRO A 74 6.53 3.22 -23.16
C PRO A 74 6.77 3.53 -21.67
N LYS A 75 6.99 4.81 -21.33
CA LYS A 75 7.28 5.25 -19.95
C LYS A 75 6.28 4.72 -18.91
N LEU A 76 4.98 4.77 -19.22
CA LEU A 76 3.95 4.26 -18.32
C LEU A 76 4.09 2.75 -18.06
N GLN A 77 4.40 1.96 -19.09
CA GLN A 77 4.61 0.52 -18.94
C GLN A 77 5.88 0.22 -18.14
N GLN A 78 6.94 1.00 -18.32
CA GLN A 78 8.15 0.90 -17.50
C GLN A 78 7.85 1.18 -16.03
N GLN A 79 7.06 2.22 -15.73
CA GLN A 79 6.67 2.57 -14.35
C GLN A 79 5.81 1.49 -13.70
N VAL A 80 4.82 0.95 -14.42
CA VAL A 80 3.98 -0.15 -13.92
C VAL A 80 4.83 -1.40 -13.67
N TYR A 81 5.74 -1.72 -14.59
CA TYR A 81 6.66 -2.85 -14.43
C TYR A 81 7.57 -2.67 -13.21
N ASP A 82 8.19 -1.50 -13.05
CA ASP A 82 9.05 -1.18 -11.90
C ASP A 82 8.27 -1.26 -10.57
N LEU A 83 7.03 -0.78 -10.55
CA LEU A 83 6.16 -0.89 -9.37
C LEU A 83 5.88 -2.34 -8.99
N VAL A 84 5.51 -3.19 -9.95
CA VAL A 84 5.25 -4.62 -9.69
C VAL A 84 6.55 -5.36 -9.32
N LEU A 85 7.67 -5.01 -9.94
CA LEU A 85 8.99 -5.55 -9.62
C LEU A 85 9.39 -5.24 -8.16
N ARG A 86 9.32 -3.97 -7.76
CA ARG A 86 9.61 -3.54 -6.37
C ARG A 86 8.65 -4.20 -5.38
N THR A 87 7.37 -4.29 -5.70
CA THR A 87 6.37 -4.97 -4.86
C THR A 87 6.65 -6.46 -4.72
N THR A 88 7.09 -7.12 -5.80
CA THR A 88 7.46 -8.54 -5.76
C THR A 88 8.71 -8.74 -4.91
N LEU A 89 9.73 -7.90 -5.07
CA LEU A 89 10.97 -7.96 -4.31
C LEU A 89 10.78 -7.64 -2.82
N ALA A 90 9.81 -6.81 -2.47
CA ALA A 90 9.46 -6.49 -1.10
C ALA A 90 9.06 -7.72 -0.26
N MET A 91 8.58 -8.80 -0.89
CA MET A 91 8.29 -10.06 -0.19
C MET A 91 9.55 -10.75 0.35
N PHE A 92 10.69 -10.53 -0.30
CA PHE A 92 11.98 -11.13 0.01
C PHE A 92 12.88 -10.22 0.85
N ALA A 93 12.52 -8.94 0.98
CA ALA A 93 13.25 -7.97 1.79
C ALA A 93 12.97 -8.15 3.28
N ASP A 94 13.87 -7.63 4.11
CA ASP A 94 13.70 -7.59 5.56
C ASP A 94 12.47 -6.76 5.98
N PRO A 95 11.88 -7.03 7.16
CA PRO A 95 10.83 -6.17 7.70
C PRO A 95 11.33 -4.74 7.94
N TYR A 96 10.42 -3.78 7.79
CA TYR A 96 10.65 -2.42 8.26
C TYR A 96 10.47 -2.38 9.78
N GLU A 97 11.50 -1.92 10.49
CA GLU A 97 11.51 -1.79 11.94
C GLU A 97 11.62 -0.31 12.31
N TYR A 98 10.86 0.10 13.33
CA TYR A 98 10.88 1.45 13.88
C TYR A 98 10.65 1.40 15.38
N GLU A 99 11.19 2.38 16.09
CA GLU A 99 10.92 2.64 17.49
C GLU A 99 9.82 3.70 17.61
N GLU A 100 8.83 3.42 18.46
CA GLU A 100 7.76 4.37 18.76
C GLU A 100 7.90 4.84 20.20
N THR A 101 8.14 6.14 20.37
CA THR A 101 8.22 6.79 21.69
C THR A 101 6.90 7.50 21.96
N THR A 102 6.26 7.19 23.09
CA THR A 102 5.08 7.91 23.57
C THR A 102 5.42 8.65 24.86
N ILE A 103 5.29 9.97 24.85
CA ILE A 103 5.46 10.82 26.02
C ILE A 103 4.07 11.28 26.48
N ILE A 104 3.77 11.04 27.76
CA ILE A 104 2.55 11.54 28.40
C ILE A 104 2.98 12.65 29.37
N THR A 105 2.50 13.85 29.11
CA THR A 105 2.81 15.03 29.93
C THR A 105 1.55 15.45 30.68
N GLN A 106 1.63 15.48 32.00
CA GLN A 106 0.54 15.98 32.85
C GLN A 106 0.72 17.49 33.09
N VAL A 107 -0.31 18.28 32.82
CA VAL A 107 -0.37 19.72 33.10
C VAL A 107 -1.66 20.01 33.85
N GLY A 108 -1.56 20.25 35.16
CA GLY A 108 -2.73 20.29 36.04
C GLY A 108 -3.44 18.94 36.06
N ASP A 109 -4.73 18.95 35.73
CA ASP A 109 -5.56 17.73 35.66
C ASP A 109 -5.61 17.10 34.25
N ALA A 110 -4.98 17.74 33.25
CA ALA A 110 -5.01 17.29 31.86
C ALA A 110 -3.75 16.50 31.47
N ASN A 111 -3.94 15.44 30.68
CA ASN A 111 -2.86 14.64 30.10
C ASN A 111 -2.73 14.93 28.61
N PHE A 112 -1.51 15.26 28.17
CA PHE A 112 -1.14 15.48 26.78
C PHE A 112 -0.30 14.31 26.28
N LYS A 113 -0.59 13.81 25.08
CA LYS A 113 0.14 12.70 24.45
C LYS A 113 0.94 13.21 23.25
N ALA A 114 2.24 12.98 23.26
CA ALA A 114 3.10 13.12 22.10
C ALA A 114 3.59 11.72 21.66
N THR A 115 3.62 11.48 20.35
CA THR A 115 4.11 10.21 19.79
C THR A 115 5.12 10.50 18.69
N GLY A 116 6.29 9.91 18.79
CA GLY A 116 7.37 9.99 17.82
C GLY A 116 7.71 8.62 17.27
N LYS A 117 8.13 8.56 16.01
CA LYS A 117 8.50 7.31 15.34
C LYS A 117 9.87 7.49 14.68
N VAL A 118 10.82 6.64 15.06
CA VAL A 118 12.18 6.66 14.53
C VAL A 118 12.44 5.35 13.78
N PRO A 119 12.67 5.37 12.45
CA PRO A 119 13.02 4.17 11.70
C PRO A 119 14.36 3.58 12.20
N THR A 120 14.39 2.30 12.57
CA THR A 120 15.62 1.59 12.96
C THR A 120 16.17 0.73 11.82
N LYS A 121 15.30 0.10 11.03
CA LYS A 121 15.66 -0.62 9.80
C LYS A 121 14.66 -0.32 8.69
N GLN A 122 15.18 0.08 7.53
CA GLN A 122 14.34 0.42 6.36
C GLN A 122 13.70 -0.82 5.72
N GLY A 123 14.38 -1.97 5.71
CA GLY A 123 13.85 -3.22 5.15
C GLY A 123 13.24 -3.04 3.75
N TRP A 124 12.05 -3.58 3.54
CA TRP A 124 11.30 -3.47 2.30
C TRP A 124 10.96 -2.02 1.89
N GLN A 125 10.91 -1.05 2.83
CA GLN A 125 10.62 0.34 2.48
C GLN A 125 11.72 0.96 1.62
N ALA A 126 12.95 0.46 1.70
CA ALA A 126 14.06 0.94 0.87
C ALA A 126 13.84 0.76 -0.64
N LEU A 127 12.94 -0.15 -1.05
CA LEU A 127 12.56 -0.35 -2.46
C LEU A 127 11.63 0.75 -2.98
N PHE A 128 10.92 1.45 -2.10
CA PHE A 128 10.00 2.52 -2.43
C PHE A 128 10.69 3.86 -2.14
N ASP A 129 10.43 4.89 -2.95
CA ASP A 129 11.25 6.11 -2.96
C ASP A 129 11.34 6.83 -1.60
N GLU A 130 12.44 7.58 -1.44
CA GLU A 130 12.90 8.24 -0.19
C GLU A 130 12.08 9.45 0.25
N ASN A 131 11.04 9.85 -0.49
CA ASN A 131 10.22 11.03 -0.15
C ASN A 131 9.42 10.89 1.16
N LYS A 132 9.52 9.74 1.85
CA LYS A 132 9.01 9.57 3.22
C LYS A 132 10.04 9.85 4.31
N ALA A 133 11.34 9.88 3.99
CA ALA A 133 12.40 10.15 4.96
C ALA A 133 12.33 11.60 5.49
N ASP A 134 12.01 12.57 4.62
CA ASP A 134 11.86 13.98 5.02
C ASP A 134 10.66 14.21 5.96
N GLN A 135 9.61 13.40 5.87
CA GLN A 135 8.50 13.47 6.83
C GLN A 135 8.86 12.87 8.20
N GLN A 136 9.86 11.99 8.26
CA GLN A 136 10.25 11.28 9.48
C GLN A 136 11.21 12.09 10.35
N ALA A 137 12.02 12.98 9.78
CA ALA A 137 12.87 13.90 10.55
C ALA A 137 12.04 14.84 11.46
N ALA A 138 10.80 15.16 11.06
CA ALA A 138 9.87 15.97 11.85
C ALA A 138 9.21 15.21 13.03
N ALA A 139 9.40 13.89 13.14
CA ALA A 139 8.72 13.04 14.13
C ALA A 139 9.63 12.51 15.25
N THR A 140 10.91 12.93 15.31
CA THR A 140 11.84 12.52 16.36
C THR A 140 11.55 13.29 17.65
N LEU A 141 11.19 12.59 18.71
CA LEU A 141 10.98 13.19 20.04
C LEU A 141 12.31 13.26 20.80
N PRO A 142 12.50 14.27 21.66
CA PRO A 142 13.66 14.34 22.54
C PRO A 142 13.64 13.20 23.56
N LEU A 143 14.83 12.83 24.04
CA LEU A 143 14.97 11.90 25.16
C LEU A 143 14.49 12.60 26.44
N VAL A 144 13.59 11.97 27.17
CA VAL A 144 13.03 12.46 28.45
C VAL A 144 12.96 11.32 29.45
N HIS A 145 13.06 11.65 30.74
CA HIS A 145 12.90 10.72 31.85
C HIS A 145 11.62 11.01 32.63
N GLN A 146 11.14 10.00 33.36
CA GLN A 146 9.97 10.16 34.22
C GLN A 146 10.30 11.17 35.34
N GLY A 147 9.47 12.21 35.47
CA GLY A 147 9.63 13.25 36.47
C GLY A 147 10.39 14.49 35.96
N ASP A 148 10.81 14.52 34.70
CA ASP A 148 11.40 15.72 34.10
C ASP A 148 10.41 16.89 34.12
N GLN A 149 10.88 18.05 34.58
CA GLN A 149 10.10 19.28 34.54
C GLN A 149 10.07 19.84 33.12
N VAL A 150 8.88 20.22 32.66
CA VAL A 150 8.67 20.77 31.32
C VAL A 150 8.14 22.19 31.41
N GLN A 151 8.64 23.07 30.55
CA GLN A 151 8.01 24.38 30.33
C GLN A 151 6.85 24.23 29.37
N VAL A 152 5.68 24.70 29.77
CA VAL A 152 4.44 24.53 28.99
C VAL A 152 4.01 25.87 28.43
N ASN A 153 3.81 25.93 27.11
CA ASN A 153 3.10 27.00 26.45
C ASN A 153 1.80 26.42 25.87
N LEU A 154 0.67 26.69 26.52
CA LEU A 154 -0.64 26.19 26.10
C LEU A 154 -1.22 27.12 25.04
N GLN A 155 -1.45 26.57 23.85
CA GLN A 155 -2.19 27.23 22.79
C GLN A 155 -3.44 26.40 22.49
N THR A 156 -4.61 27.04 22.47
CA THR A 156 -5.86 26.39 22.08
C THR A 156 -5.90 26.31 20.55
N PRO A 157 -5.81 25.12 19.94
CA PRO A 157 -5.87 25.01 18.50
C PRO A 157 -7.32 25.25 18.04
N GLN A 158 -7.56 26.34 17.31
CA GLN A 158 -8.82 26.54 16.63
C GLN A 158 -8.84 25.65 15.39
N LYS A 159 -9.55 24.51 15.49
CA LYS A 159 -9.73 23.58 14.38
C LYS A 159 -11.18 23.65 13.91
N GLU A 160 -11.36 23.94 12.63
CA GLU A 160 -12.65 23.82 11.97
C GLU A 160 -12.75 22.46 11.29
N THR A 161 -13.96 21.89 11.25
CA THR A 161 -14.21 20.67 10.50
C THR A 161 -14.12 20.97 9.01
N THR A 162 -13.24 20.28 8.30
CA THR A 162 -13.19 20.36 6.85
C THR A 162 -14.24 19.42 6.24
N PRO A 163 -14.87 19.81 5.11
CA PRO A 163 -15.75 18.92 4.38
C PRO A 163 -14.98 17.68 3.88
N PRO A 164 -15.66 16.53 3.67
CA PRO A 164 -15.01 15.31 3.19
C PRO A 164 -14.26 15.55 1.88
N VAL A 165 -13.05 15.00 1.78
CA VAL A 165 -12.24 15.08 0.56
C VAL A 165 -13.00 14.38 -0.58
N PRO A 166 -13.16 15.02 -1.76
CA PRO A 166 -13.83 14.38 -2.88
C PRO A 166 -13.08 13.10 -3.31
N PHE A 167 -13.83 12.13 -3.83
CA PHE A 167 -13.23 10.90 -4.33
C PHE A 167 -12.37 11.17 -5.56
N THR A 168 -11.17 10.61 -5.56
CA THR A 168 -10.33 10.44 -6.74
C THR A 168 -10.60 9.05 -7.33
N GLU A 169 -10.15 8.78 -8.55
CA GLU A 169 -10.32 7.45 -9.17
C GLU A 169 -9.84 6.31 -8.25
N GLY A 170 -8.68 6.48 -7.61
CA GLY A 170 -8.13 5.49 -6.68
C GLY A 170 -8.95 5.31 -5.40
N THR A 171 -9.43 6.41 -4.80
CA THR A 171 -10.25 6.31 -3.58
C THR A 171 -11.66 5.80 -3.88
N LEU A 172 -12.21 6.11 -5.07
CA LEU A 172 -13.49 5.58 -5.54
C LEU A 172 -13.41 4.07 -5.76
N ILE A 173 -12.39 3.57 -6.47
CA ILE A 173 -12.21 2.13 -6.68
C ILE A 173 -12.07 1.40 -5.34
N THR A 174 -11.32 1.98 -4.40
CA THR A 174 -11.16 1.42 -3.06
C THR A 174 -12.50 1.38 -2.33
N ALA A 175 -13.26 2.48 -2.35
CA ALA A 175 -14.59 2.55 -1.74
C ALA A 175 -15.54 1.53 -2.35
N MET A 176 -15.53 1.34 -3.68
CA MET A 176 -16.33 0.34 -4.37
C MET A 176 -15.93 -1.09 -3.97
N LYS A 177 -14.64 -1.38 -3.79
CA LYS A 177 -14.15 -2.68 -3.29
C LYS A 177 -14.54 -2.96 -1.84
N THR A 178 -14.69 -1.93 -1.01
CA THR A 178 -15.02 -2.07 0.42
C THR A 178 -16.46 -1.74 0.78
N ALA A 179 -17.31 -1.42 -0.19
CA ALA A 179 -18.69 -0.96 0.04
C ALA A 179 -19.53 -1.93 0.89
N GLY A 180 -19.33 -3.25 0.72
CA GLY A 180 -20.00 -4.28 1.53
C GLY A 180 -19.60 -4.28 3.02
N LYS A 181 -18.41 -3.78 3.37
CA LYS A 181 -17.92 -3.73 4.76
C LYS A 181 -18.58 -2.64 5.61
N THR A 182 -19.05 -1.57 4.96
CA THR A 182 -19.68 -0.41 5.60
C THR A 182 -21.19 -0.55 5.75
N LEU A 183 -21.78 -1.65 5.29
CA LEU A 183 -23.21 -1.92 5.45
C LEU A 183 -23.51 -2.44 6.86
N ASP A 184 -24.63 -1.99 7.42
CA ASP A 184 -25.19 -2.47 8.68
C ASP A 184 -25.34 -3.99 8.67
N GLU A 185 -25.18 -4.65 9.82
CA GLU A 185 -25.15 -6.12 9.91
C GLU A 185 -26.40 -6.81 9.35
N ARG A 186 -27.54 -6.11 9.33
CA ARG A 186 -28.80 -6.59 8.74
C ARG A 186 -28.80 -6.62 7.20
N MET A 187 -27.97 -5.79 6.56
CA MET A 187 -27.84 -5.72 5.09
C MET A 187 -26.67 -6.56 4.55
N LYS A 188 -25.77 -7.08 5.41
CA LYS A 188 -24.70 -8.01 5.00
C LYS A 188 -25.22 -9.32 4.39
N ALA A 189 -26.47 -9.71 4.67
CA ALA A 189 -27.10 -10.89 4.06
C ALA A 189 -27.45 -10.73 2.57
N LEU A 190 -27.50 -9.49 2.05
CA LEU A 190 -27.72 -9.20 0.62
C LEU A 190 -26.41 -9.26 -0.20
N ASP A 191 -25.25 -9.29 0.46
CA ASP A 191 -23.93 -9.26 -0.16
C ASP A 191 -23.58 -10.59 -0.88
N THR A 192 -24.38 -11.64 -0.68
CA THR A 192 -24.23 -12.91 -1.43
C THR A 192 -24.81 -12.84 -2.84
N CYS A 193 -25.65 -11.85 -3.17
CA CYS A 193 -26.41 -11.84 -4.43
C CYS A 193 -26.14 -10.64 -5.36
N VAL A 194 -25.26 -9.70 -4.99
CA VAL A 194 -24.85 -8.59 -5.89
C VAL A 194 -23.32 -8.48 -5.97
N VAL A 195 -22.62 -9.61 -6.05
CA VAL A 195 -21.37 -9.58 -6.82
C VAL A 195 -21.83 -9.45 -8.27
N VAL A 196 -21.65 -8.27 -8.87
CA VAL A 196 -21.79 -8.07 -10.32
C VAL A 196 -20.67 -8.89 -10.98
N ARG A 197 -20.81 -10.23 -11.00
CA ARG A 197 -20.13 -11.14 -11.90
C ARG A 197 -20.74 -10.89 -13.27
N MET A 198 -20.28 -9.85 -13.95
CA MET A 198 -20.50 -9.73 -15.39
C MET A 198 -19.24 -10.23 -16.11
N PRO A 199 -19.32 -11.33 -16.89
CA PRO A 199 -18.24 -11.69 -17.79
C PRO A 199 -17.99 -10.55 -18.77
N LEU A 200 -16.71 -10.33 -19.08
CA LEU A 200 -16.17 -9.29 -19.95
C LEU A 200 -16.89 -9.16 -21.30
N THR A 201 -17.95 -8.34 -21.35
CA THR A 201 -18.49 -7.81 -22.61
C THR A 201 -18.96 -6.35 -22.53
N ARG A 202 -18.83 -5.66 -21.37
CA ARG A 202 -19.13 -4.21 -21.29
C ARG A 202 -18.16 -3.45 -20.39
N VAL A 203 -16.93 -3.26 -20.88
CA VAL A 203 -16.09 -2.13 -20.43
C VAL A 203 -16.55 -0.88 -21.21
N ARG A 204 -17.75 -0.38 -20.89
CA ARG A 204 -18.25 0.92 -21.37
C ARG A 204 -19.48 1.34 -20.57
N MET A 205 -19.34 1.64 -19.28
CA MET A 205 -20.27 2.48 -18.54
C MET A 205 -19.61 2.93 -17.24
N ILE A 206 -18.87 4.03 -17.30
CA ILE A 206 -18.70 5.11 -16.31
C ILE A 206 -17.75 6.09 -17.02
N TYR A 207 -18.13 7.37 -17.08
CA TYR A 207 -17.68 8.44 -18.00
C TYR A 207 -18.34 8.37 -19.39
N PRO A 208 -19.54 8.99 -19.58
CA PRO A 208 -19.67 10.46 -19.50
C PRO A 208 -20.95 11.02 -18.81
N SER A 209 -21.83 10.20 -18.23
CA SER A 209 -23.19 10.66 -17.84
C SER A 209 -23.33 11.40 -16.50
N VAL A 210 -22.29 11.44 -15.66
CA VAL A 210 -22.35 12.14 -14.35
C VAL A 210 -21.94 13.62 -14.44
N LEU A 211 -21.33 14.04 -15.55
CA LEU A 211 -20.92 15.44 -15.78
C LEU A 211 -21.98 16.29 -16.50
N GLN A 212 -23.12 15.71 -16.90
CA GLN A 212 -24.12 16.40 -17.73
C GLN A 212 -25.45 16.67 -17.02
N ARG A 213 -25.51 16.54 -15.68
CA ARG A 213 -26.72 16.80 -14.88
C ARG A 213 -26.54 17.80 -13.73
N SER A 214 -25.60 18.72 -13.87
CA SER A 214 -25.46 19.86 -12.96
C SER A 214 -25.11 21.12 -13.74
N PHE A 215 -26.03 21.64 -14.56
CA PHE A 215 -26.10 23.06 -14.99
C PHE A 215 -27.38 23.25 -15.83
N GLU A 216 -28.54 23.31 -15.17
CA GLU A 216 -29.76 23.98 -15.67
C GLU A 216 -30.84 23.94 -14.58
N GLN A 217 -30.64 24.75 -13.52
CA GLN A 217 -31.72 25.38 -12.75
C GLN A 217 -31.24 26.73 -12.25
N SER A 218 -31.40 27.75 -13.10
CA SER A 218 -31.75 29.13 -12.79
C SER A 218 -32.02 29.87 -14.10
#